data_AF-A0A2G5II33-F1
#
_entry.id   AF-A0A2G5II33-F1
#
_cell.length_a   1.000
_cell.length_b   1.000
_cell.length_c   1.000
_cell.angle_alpha   90.00
_cell.angle_beta   90.00
_cell.angle_gamma   90.00
#
_symmetry.space_group_name_H-M   'P 1'
#
loop_
_entity.id
_entity.type
_entity.pdbx_description
1 polymer ?
#
loop_
_entity_poly.entity_id
_entity_poly.type
_entity_poly.pdbx_seq_one_letter_code
_entity_poly.pdbx_strand_id
1 'polypeptide(L)'
;MTASVQPAATNTFAALIACFSRDLAALLGEEQPGDVTPTGFIDLVERGMHFFGAARVDYLQRAGEELDYAVGHLTDALTITGADQRDRLARARTHLRYALETIR
;
A
#
# COMPACT_ATOMS: atom_id res chain seq x y z
N MET A 1 -25.79 18.37 -20.38
CA MET A 1 -24.51 17.63 -20.41
C MET A 1 -23.72 18.03 -19.17
N THR A 2 -23.73 17.20 -18.13
CA THR A 2 -22.88 17.39 -16.94
C THR A 2 -22.04 16.14 -16.80
N ALA A 3 -20.87 16.16 -17.45
CA ALA A 3 -19.83 15.20 -17.17
C ALA A 3 -19.23 15.58 -15.80
N SER A 4 -19.52 14.79 -14.78
CA SER A 4 -18.70 14.78 -13.57
C SER A 4 -17.31 14.33 -13.98
N VAL A 5 -16.39 15.28 -14.13
CA VAL A 5 -14.95 14.98 -14.18
C VAL A 5 -14.59 14.45 -12.81
N GLN A 6 -14.50 13.13 -12.69
CA GLN A 6 -13.75 12.53 -11.59
C GLN A 6 -12.33 13.09 -11.68
N PRO A 7 -11.77 13.71 -10.63
CA PRO A 7 -10.41 14.19 -10.69
C PRO A 7 -9.51 12.98 -10.92
N ALA A 8 -8.52 13.13 -11.81
CA ALA A 8 -7.49 12.15 -12.15
C ALA A 8 -6.54 11.86 -10.97
N ALA A 9 -7.07 11.65 -9.76
CA ALA A 9 -6.39 11.60 -8.48
C ALA A 9 -5.81 10.22 -8.13
N THR A 10 -5.80 9.27 -9.08
CA THR A 10 -5.76 7.84 -8.73
C THR A 10 -4.37 7.26 -8.43
N ASN A 11 -3.27 7.95 -8.76
CA ASN A 11 -1.92 7.38 -8.74
C ASN A 11 -0.88 8.29 -8.03
N THR A 12 -1.23 8.91 -6.90
CA THR A 12 -0.27 9.64 -6.06
C THR A 12 -0.05 8.89 -4.75
N PHE A 13 1.09 9.12 -4.09
CA PHE A 13 1.36 8.59 -2.75
C PHE A 13 0.22 8.91 -1.78
N ALA A 14 -0.24 10.16 -1.74
CA ALA A 14 -1.33 10.57 -0.85
C ALA A 14 -2.61 9.75 -1.05
N ALA A 15 -2.95 9.42 -2.30
CA ALA A 15 -4.11 8.57 -2.60
C ALA A 15 -3.92 7.14 -2.06
N LEU A 16 -2.74 6.54 -2.22
CA LEU A 16 -2.44 5.22 -1.66
C LEU A 16 -2.51 5.25 -0.13
N ILE A 17 -1.88 6.23 0.50
CA ILE A 17 -1.87 6.39 1.96
C ILE A 17 -3.29 6.47 2.50
N ALA A 18 -4.12 7.35 1.92
CA ALA A 18 -5.52 7.51 2.34
C ALA A 18 -6.35 6.24 2.16
N CYS A 19 -6.10 5.47 1.10
CA CYS A 19 -6.83 4.23 0.81
C CYS A 19 -6.46 3.07 1.73
N PHE A 20 -5.18 2.93 2.11
CA PHE A 20 -4.68 1.68 2.69
C PHE A 20 -4.21 1.79 4.14
N SER A 21 -3.82 2.98 4.61
CA SER A 21 -3.23 3.15 5.96
C SER A 21 -4.13 2.64 7.09
N ARG A 22 -5.43 2.93 7.03
CA ARG A 22 -6.40 2.50 8.05
C ARG A 22 -6.50 0.99 8.14
N ASP A 23 -6.67 0.33 6.99
CA ASP A 23 -6.87 -1.12 6.94
C ASP A 23 -5.61 -1.86 7.40
N LEU A 24 -4.43 -1.41 6.97
CA LEU A 24 -3.16 -1.97 7.41
C LEU A 24 -2.91 -1.76 8.91
N ALA A 25 -3.16 -0.55 9.42
CA ALA A 25 -3.02 -0.27 10.86
C ALA A 25 -3.96 -1.15 11.68
N ALA A 26 -5.23 -1.27 11.27
CA ALA A 26 -6.22 -2.11 11.95
C ALA A 26 -5.81 -3.59 11.98
N LEU A 27 -5.24 -4.10 10.88
CA LEU A 27 -4.73 -5.47 10.78
C LEU A 27 -3.55 -5.74 11.71
N LEU A 28 -2.76 -4.72 12.04
CA LEU A 28 -1.65 -4.79 12.99
C LEU A 28 -2.07 -4.48 14.43
N GLY A 29 -3.34 -4.14 14.67
CA GLY A 29 -3.81 -3.68 15.98
C GLY A 29 -3.25 -2.30 16.37
N GLU A 30 -2.80 -1.52 15.40
CA GLU A 30 -2.29 -0.15 15.59
C GLU A 30 -3.40 0.88 15.40
N GLU A 31 -3.35 1.98 16.17
CA GLU A 31 -4.21 3.13 15.90
C GLU A 31 -3.71 3.84 14.63
N GLN A 32 -4.64 4.30 13.77
CA GLN A 32 -4.26 4.94 12.51
C GLN A 32 -3.36 6.15 12.81
N PRO A 33 -2.09 6.16 12.34
CA PRO A 33 -1.26 7.33 12.51
C PRO A 33 -1.87 8.50 11.72
N GLY A 34 -1.72 9.73 12.23
CA GLY A 34 -2.30 10.97 11.68
C GLY A 34 -1.80 11.32 10.27
N ASP A 35 -1.12 12.45 10.09
CA ASP A 35 -0.52 12.78 8.78
C ASP A 35 0.62 11.80 8.47
N VAL A 36 0.30 10.71 7.76
CA VAL A 36 1.27 9.69 7.36
C VAL A 36 2.05 10.18 6.15
N THR A 37 3.36 10.31 6.31
CA THR A 37 4.28 10.61 5.21
C THR A 37 4.46 9.39 4.29
N PRO A 38 4.89 9.56 3.03
CA PRO A 38 5.22 8.43 2.16
C PRO A 38 6.14 7.39 2.80
N THR A 39 7.19 7.83 3.50
CA THR A 39 8.11 6.93 4.21
C THR A 39 7.41 6.24 5.39
N GLY A 40 6.64 6.97 6.20
CA GLY A 40 5.89 6.36 7.31
C GLY A 40 4.84 5.35 6.84
N PHE A 41 4.29 5.54 5.64
CA PHE A 41 3.42 4.54 5.02
C PHE A 41 4.19 3.30 4.58
N ILE A 42 5.38 3.46 3.99
CA ILE A 42 6.25 2.33 3.65
C ILE A 42 6.61 1.54 4.91
N ASP A 43 7.01 2.22 5.99
CA ASP A 43 7.31 1.58 7.27
C ASP A 43 6.11 0.79 7.84
N LEU A 44 4.88 1.29 7.64
CA LEU A 44 3.66 0.57 8.01
C LEU A 44 3.47 -0.70 7.17
N VAL A 45 3.70 -0.62 5.85
CA VAL A 45 3.60 -1.79 4.95
C VAL A 45 4.69 -2.82 5.27
N GLU A 46 5.91 -2.40 5.54
CA GLU A 46 7.03 -3.26 5.96
C GLU A 46 6.71 -4.01 7.26
N ARG A 47 6.13 -3.33 8.25
CA ARG A 47 5.67 -3.98 9.49
C ARG A 47 4.58 -5.03 9.21
N GLY A 48 3.64 -4.72 8.31
CA GLY A 48 2.67 -5.66 7.78
C GLY A 48 3.33 -6.89 7.17
N MET A 49 4.25 -6.68 6.24
CA MET A 49 5.03 -7.73 5.57
C MET A 49 5.71 -8.65 6.59
N HIS A 50 6.42 -8.10 7.57
CA HIS A 50 7.09 -8.89 8.60
C HIS A 50 6.11 -9.67 9.49
N PHE A 51 5.01 -9.03 9.90
CA PHE A 51 3.99 -9.66 10.74
C PHE A 51 3.34 -10.86 10.04
N PHE A 52 2.91 -10.69 8.78
CA PHE A 52 2.23 -11.73 8.02
C PHE A 52 3.18 -12.77 7.44
N GLY A 53 4.38 -12.38 7.01
CA GLY A 53 5.41 -13.30 6.50
C GLY A 53 5.94 -14.26 7.57
N ALA A 54 5.90 -13.88 8.84
CA ALA A 54 6.27 -14.76 9.95
C ALA A 54 5.18 -15.79 10.32
N ALA A 55 3.97 -15.65 9.78
CA ALA A 55 2.87 -16.56 10.08
C ALA A 55 3.15 -17.96 9.52
N ARG A 56 2.71 -19.02 10.22
CA ARG A 56 2.78 -20.41 9.72
C ARG A 56 1.54 -20.82 8.92
N VAL A 57 0.85 -19.84 8.37
CA VAL A 57 -0.43 -20.00 7.69
C VAL A 57 -0.26 -19.51 6.26
N ASP A 58 -0.48 -20.40 5.28
CA ASP A 58 -0.09 -20.18 3.89
C ASP A 58 -0.67 -18.90 3.28
N TYR A 59 -1.94 -18.57 3.57
CA TYR A 59 -2.55 -17.35 3.02
C TYR A 59 -1.96 -16.07 3.64
N LEU A 60 -1.55 -16.11 4.91
CA LEU A 60 -0.88 -14.98 5.55
C LEU A 60 0.54 -14.81 5.01
N GLN A 61 1.26 -15.90 4.74
CA GLN A 61 2.57 -15.79 4.07
C GLN A 61 2.44 -15.16 2.68
N ARG A 62 1.46 -15.60 1.87
CA ARG A 62 1.18 -14.98 0.57
C ARG A 62 0.84 -13.50 0.70
N ALA A 63 0.03 -13.11 1.69
CA ALA A 63 -0.24 -11.71 1.93
C ALA A 63 1.05 -10.93 2.29
N GLY A 64 1.96 -11.54 3.06
CA GLY A 64 3.28 -10.99 3.36
C GLY A 64 4.14 -10.77 2.11
N GLU A 65 4.20 -11.74 1.20
CA GLU A 65 4.90 -11.62 -0.10
C GLU A 65 4.36 -10.46 -0.95
N GLU A 66 3.05 -10.26 -0.93
CA GLU A 66 2.40 -9.18 -1.66
C GLU A 66 2.71 -7.83 -1.03
N LEU A 67 2.80 -7.75 0.30
CA LEU A 67 3.28 -6.55 0.98
C LEU A 67 4.76 -6.27 0.66
N ASP A 68 5.61 -7.29 0.53
CA ASP A 68 7.02 -7.13 0.09
C ASP A 68 7.11 -6.51 -1.31
N TYR A 69 6.34 -7.04 -2.28
CA TYR A 69 6.27 -6.44 -3.61
C TYR A 69 5.75 -5.00 -3.59
N ALA A 70 4.76 -4.70 -2.73
CA ALA A 70 4.28 -3.34 -2.55
C ALA A 70 5.38 -2.41 -2.01
N VAL A 71 6.13 -2.83 -1.00
CA VAL A 71 7.26 -2.06 -0.43
C VAL A 71 8.28 -1.73 -1.52
N GLY A 72 8.70 -2.71 -2.32
CA GLY A 72 9.66 -2.49 -3.40
C GLY A 72 9.20 -1.41 -4.38
N HIS A 73 7.92 -1.45 -4.79
CA HIS A 73 7.37 -0.44 -5.69
C HIS A 73 7.18 0.94 -5.06
N LEU A 74 6.80 1.01 -3.79
CA LEU A 74 6.71 2.28 -3.07
C LEU A 74 8.08 2.92 -2.90
N THR A 75 9.10 2.13 -2.53
CA THR A 75 10.48 2.62 -2.39
C THR A 75 11.03 3.11 -3.72
N ASP A 76 10.83 2.36 -4.82
CA ASP A 76 11.19 2.83 -6.17
C ASP A 76 10.53 4.18 -6.47
N ALA A 77 9.23 4.30 -6.19
CA ALA A 77 8.45 5.50 -6.46
C ALA A 77 8.90 6.75 -5.69
N LEU A 78 9.65 6.62 -4.58
CA LEU A 78 10.23 7.77 -3.88
C LEU A 78 11.36 8.44 -4.68
N THR A 79 12.06 7.68 -5.51
CA THR A 79 13.30 8.13 -6.17
C THR A 79 13.11 8.53 -7.63
N ILE A 80 11.98 8.14 -8.23
CA ILE A 80 11.67 8.39 -9.65
C ILE A 80 10.48 9.35 -9.79
N THR A 81 10.32 9.94 -10.97
CA THR A 81 9.24 10.90 -11.25
C THR A 81 8.52 10.59 -12.56
N GLY A 82 7.41 11.29 -12.82
CA GLY A 82 6.74 11.24 -14.12
C GLY A 82 5.93 9.96 -14.38
N ALA A 83 6.05 9.39 -15.57
CA ALA A 83 5.29 8.19 -15.95
C ALA A 83 5.71 6.96 -15.15
N ASP A 84 7.00 6.78 -14.92
CA ASP A 84 7.54 5.62 -14.22
C ASP A 84 7.11 5.59 -12.75
N GLN A 85 7.10 6.76 -12.10
CA GLN A 85 6.56 6.87 -10.73
C GLN A 85 5.09 6.45 -10.65
N ARG A 86 4.28 6.85 -11.63
CA ARG A 86 2.86 6.47 -11.68
C ARG A 86 2.69 4.96 -11.92
N ASP A 87 3.53 4.34 -12.74
CA ASP A 87 3.52 2.89 -12.94
C ASP A 87 3.85 2.15 -11.64
N ARG A 88 4.91 2.58 -10.94
CA ARG A 88 5.27 2.01 -9.63
C ARG A 88 4.15 2.14 -8.60
N LEU A 89 3.53 3.31 -8.49
CA LEU A 89 2.39 3.51 -7.57
C LEU A 89 1.17 2.66 -7.96
N ALA A 90 0.92 2.45 -9.25
CA ALA A 90 -0.17 1.57 -9.70
C ALA A 90 0.08 0.10 -9.36
N ARG A 91 1.32 -0.36 -9.50
CA ARG A 91 1.71 -1.72 -9.08
C ARG A 91 1.66 -1.89 -7.58
N ALA A 92 2.20 -0.94 -6.81
CA ALA A 92 2.10 -0.94 -5.35
C ALA A 92 0.65 -1.05 -4.89
N ARG A 93 -0.26 -0.24 -5.48
CA ARG A 93 -1.69 -0.31 -5.21
C ARG A 93 -2.28 -1.71 -5.48
N THR A 94 -1.83 -2.38 -6.53
CA THR A 94 -2.34 -3.72 -6.91
C THR A 94 -1.97 -4.75 -5.86
N HIS A 95 -0.71 -4.77 -5.45
CA HIS A 95 -0.21 -5.68 -4.42
C HIS A 95 -0.82 -5.39 -3.04
N LEU A 96 -0.94 -4.12 -2.64
CA LEU A 96 -1.62 -3.73 -1.40
C LEU A 96 -3.06 -4.23 -1.36
N ARG A 97 -3.80 -4.05 -2.45
CA ARG A 97 -5.18 -4.52 -2.55
C ARG A 97 -5.26 -6.04 -2.42
N TYR A 98 -4.40 -6.77 -3.13
CA TYR A 98 -4.42 -8.23 -3.11
C TYR A 98 -4.00 -8.82 -1.75
N ALA A 99 -3.02 -8.21 -1.07
CA ALA A 99 -2.67 -8.56 0.30
C ALA A 99 -3.87 -8.42 1.25
N LEU A 100 -4.57 -7.28 1.22
CA LEU A 100 -5.75 -7.04 2.05
C LEU A 100 -6.92 -7.98 1.71
N GLU A 101 -7.15 -8.25 0.43
CA GLU A 101 -8.16 -9.22 -0.03
C GLU A 101 -7.84 -10.66 0.44
N THR A 102 -6.57 -10.99 0.62
CA THR A 102 -6.13 -12.32 1.08
C THR A 102 -6.25 -12.50 2.59
N ILE A 103 -6.09 -11.42 3.36
CA ILE A 103 -6.14 -11.45 4.83
C ILE A 103 -7.59 -11.45 5.35
N ARG A 104 -8.52 -10.82 4.62
CA ARG A 104 -9.94 -10.71 4.98
C ARG A 104 -10.72 -11.99 4.68
#